data_AF-A0A811Z053-F1
#
_entry.id   AF-A0A811Z053-F1
#
_cell.length_a   1.000
_cell.length_b   1.000
_cell.length_c   1.000
_cell.angle_alpha   90.00
_cell.angle_beta   90.00
_cell.angle_gamma   90.00
#
_symmetry.space_group_name_H-M   'P 1'
#
loop_
_entity.id
_entity.type
_entity.pdbx_description
1 polymer ?
#
loop_
_entity_poly.entity_id
_entity_poly.type
_entity_poly.pdbx_seq_one_letter_code
_entity_poly.pdbx_strand_id
1 'polypeptide(L)'
;MQVILIDPIPLFLRFYFFIHERERERQREKQAPCRKPDVGLDPRTPVSRPGLKAGVKPVSHPGVQNQTRNCWQNYLDFHRCEKAMTAKGGDVSVCEWYRRVYKSLCPISWVSAWDDRRAEGTFPGKI
;
A
#
# COMPACT_ATOMS: atom_id res chain seq x y z
N MET A 1 23.94 -40.79 -39.35
CA MET A 1 23.94 -40.60 -37.89
C MET A 1 24.19 -39.13 -37.60
N GLN A 2 23.14 -38.35 -37.35
CA GLN A 2 23.29 -37.00 -36.80
C GLN A 2 22.20 -36.81 -35.75
N VAL A 3 22.67 -36.39 -34.59
CA VAL A 3 22.01 -36.26 -33.30
C VAL A 3 20.74 -35.42 -33.36
N ILE A 4 19.58 -36.02 -33.05
CA ILE A 4 18.40 -35.26 -32.62
C ILE A 4 18.33 -35.44 -31.10
N LEU A 5 18.80 -34.42 -30.39
CA LEU A 5 18.76 -34.31 -28.94
C LEU A 5 17.31 -33.94 -28.56
N ILE A 6 16.41 -34.93 -28.56
CA ILE A 6 15.05 -34.78 -28.03
C ILE A 6 15.09 -35.23 -26.57
N ASP A 7 15.15 -34.26 -25.67
CA ASP A 7 15.22 -34.45 -24.22
C ASP A 7 14.24 -35.51 -23.69
N PRO A 8 14.73 -36.60 -23.06
CA PRO A 8 13.87 -37.58 -22.41
C PRO A 8 13.58 -37.11 -20.99
N ILE A 9 12.90 -35.97 -20.84
CA ILE A 9 12.41 -35.56 -19.52
C ILE A 9 11.07 -36.28 -19.32
N PRO A 10 10.99 -37.34 -18.48
CA PRO A 10 9.75 -38.05 -18.23
C PRO A 10 8.64 -37.08 -17.81
N LEU A 11 7.42 -37.28 -18.32
CA LEU A 11 6.25 -36.44 -18.05
C LEU A 11 6.05 -36.13 -16.56
N PHE A 12 6.46 -37.06 -15.68
CA PHE A 12 6.50 -36.88 -14.23
C PHE A 12 7.35 -35.70 -13.77
N LEU A 13 8.56 -35.52 -14.32
CA LEU A 13 9.43 -34.38 -14.00
C LEU A 13 8.85 -33.06 -14.50
N ARG A 14 8.19 -33.06 -15.66
CA ARG A 14 7.51 -31.87 -16.21
C ARG A 14 6.30 -31.46 -15.36
N PHE A 15 5.54 -32.43 -14.86
CA PHE A 15 4.41 -32.18 -13.95
C PHE A 15 4.88 -31.71 -12.58
N TYR A 16 5.93 -32.33 -12.02
CA TYR A 16 6.56 -31.88 -10.78
C TYR A 16 7.10 -30.45 -10.92
N PHE A 17 7.79 -30.14 -12.03
CA PHE A 17 8.28 -28.79 -12.29
C PHE A 17 7.14 -27.78 -12.39
N PHE A 18 6.05 -28.12 -13.08
CA PHE A 18 4.86 -27.26 -13.19
C PHE A 18 4.18 -26.98 -11.84
N ILE A 19 4.01 -28.00 -10.99
CA ILE A 19 3.46 -27.82 -9.64
C ILE A 19 4.40 -26.98 -8.79
N HIS A 20 5.70 -27.25 -8.86
CA HIS A 20 6.71 -26.52 -8.09
C HIS A 20 6.89 -25.07 -8.59
N GLU A 21 6.69 -24.81 -9.88
CA GLU A 21 6.69 -23.48 -10.50
C GLU A 21 5.43 -22.70 -10.10
N ARG A 22 4.24 -23.33 -10.11
CA ARG A 22 2.99 -22.76 -9.57
C ARG A 22 3.07 -22.48 -8.06
N GLU A 23 3.76 -23.33 -7.30
CA GLU A 23 4.03 -23.08 -5.88
C GLU A 23 5.05 -21.96 -5.68
N ARG A 24 6.10 -21.89 -6.52
CA ARG A 24 7.08 -20.79 -6.52
C ARG A 24 6.43 -19.46 -6.92
N GLU A 25 5.45 -19.47 -7.81
CA GLU A 25 4.60 -18.30 -8.13
C GLU A 25 3.72 -17.91 -6.96
N ARG A 26 3.01 -18.85 -6.32
CA ARG A 26 2.27 -18.59 -5.08
C ARG A 26 3.15 -18.04 -3.96
N GLN A 27 4.39 -18.52 -3.85
CA GLN A 27 5.36 -17.99 -2.88
C GLN A 27 5.89 -16.62 -3.30
N ARG A 28 6.17 -16.37 -4.59
CA ARG A 28 6.52 -15.05 -5.13
C ARG A 28 5.40 -14.04 -4.93
N GLU A 29 4.14 -14.45 -5.02
CA GLU A 29 2.96 -13.60 -4.81
C GLU A 29 2.73 -13.31 -3.32
N LYS A 30 2.95 -14.29 -2.44
CA LYS A 30 2.97 -14.10 -0.99
C LYS A 30 4.12 -13.16 -0.56
N GLN A 31 5.31 -13.38 -1.10
CA GLN A 31 6.53 -12.64 -0.80
C GLN A 31 6.62 -11.32 -1.57
N ALA A 32 5.82 -11.12 -2.64
CA ALA A 32 5.77 -9.88 -3.41
C ALA A 32 5.45 -8.75 -2.43
N PRO A 33 6.42 -7.87 -2.16
CA PRO A 33 6.15 -6.74 -1.30
C PRO A 33 5.14 -5.87 -2.04
N CYS A 34 4.08 -5.43 -1.37
CA CYS A 34 3.62 -4.06 -1.65
C CYS A 34 4.89 -3.21 -1.58
N ARG A 35 5.20 -2.42 -2.62
CA ARG A 35 6.39 -1.56 -2.63
C ARG A 35 6.49 -0.90 -1.26
N LYS A 36 7.44 -1.36 -0.45
CA LYS A 36 7.82 -0.62 0.75
C LYS A 36 8.45 0.65 0.21
N PRO A 37 8.01 1.85 0.61
CA PRO A 37 8.92 2.97 0.51
C PRO A 37 10.08 2.64 1.45
N ASP A 38 11.30 2.65 0.93
CA ASP A 38 12.51 2.57 1.75
C ASP A 38 12.57 3.80 2.65
N VAL A 39 11.86 3.76 3.78
CA VAL A 39 12.00 4.76 4.83
C VAL A 39 12.95 4.17 5.84
N GLY A 40 14.23 4.48 5.67
CA GLY A 40 15.21 4.40 6.74
C GLY A 40 14.73 5.28 7.90
N LEU A 41 14.08 4.68 8.88
CA LEU A 41 13.75 5.29 10.15
C LEU A 41 14.77 4.79 11.18
N ASP A 42 15.86 5.55 11.35
CA ASP A 42 16.70 5.46 12.53
C ASP A 42 15.87 5.84 13.77
N PRO A 43 15.77 4.99 14.81
CA PRO A 43 14.89 5.21 15.98
C PRO A 43 15.30 6.34 16.93
N ARG A 44 16.27 7.20 16.60
CA ARG A 44 16.91 8.13 17.55
C ARG A 44 16.59 9.61 17.38
N THR A 45 15.61 10.00 16.57
CA THR A 45 15.24 11.42 16.47
C THR A 45 14.16 11.77 17.50
N PRO A 46 14.41 12.69 18.46
CA PRO A 46 13.41 13.10 19.43
C PRO A 46 12.22 13.77 18.72
N VAL A 47 11.01 13.29 18.99
CA VAL A 47 9.77 13.93 18.54
C VAL A 47 9.57 15.19 19.38
N SER A 48 10.06 16.33 18.89
CA SER A 48 9.71 17.64 19.43
C SER A 48 8.23 17.88 19.17
N ARG A 49 7.41 17.84 20.22
CA ARG A 49 5.97 18.15 20.19
C ARG A 49 5.79 19.68 20.21
N PRO A 50 5.27 20.34 19.15
CA PRO A 50 4.90 21.74 19.24
C PRO A 50 3.56 21.86 19.97
N GLY A 51 3.51 22.72 20.98
CA GLY A 51 2.38 22.90 21.88
C GLY A 51 1.10 23.38 21.18
N LEU A 52 -0.03 22.86 21.69
CA LEU A 52 -1.38 23.30 21.37
C LEU A 52 -1.58 24.76 21.82
N LYS A 53 -1.79 25.68 20.88
CA LYS A 53 -2.37 27.00 21.18
C LYS A 53 -3.72 27.09 20.47
N ALA A 54 -4.77 27.12 21.26
CA ALA A 54 -6.14 27.37 20.85
C ALA A 54 -6.26 28.78 20.23
N GLY A 55 -7.00 28.88 19.13
CA GLY A 55 -7.33 30.13 18.46
C GLY A 55 -8.07 29.85 17.16
N VAL A 56 -9.40 29.78 17.22
CA VAL A 56 -10.25 29.66 16.03
C VAL A 56 -10.21 31.00 15.28
N LYS A 57 -9.58 31.00 14.11
CA LYS A 57 -9.80 31.98 13.04
C LYS A 57 -10.16 31.21 11.77
N PRO A 58 -11.12 31.68 10.95
CA PRO A 58 -11.42 31.03 9.68
C PRO A 58 -10.22 31.22 8.77
N VAL A 59 -9.55 30.11 8.48
CA VAL A 59 -8.35 30.06 7.67
C VAL A 59 -8.76 30.09 6.19
N SER A 60 -8.65 31.26 5.59
CA SER A 60 -8.35 31.42 4.18
C SER A 60 -6.87 31.80 4.07
N HIS A 61 -5.99 30.79 4.08
CA HIS A 61 -4.54 31.00 3.90
C HIS A 61 -4.18 31.00 2.40
N PRO A 62 -3.70 32.12 1.83
CA PRO A 62 -3.02 32.12 0.55
C PRO A 62 -1.62 31.51 0.76
N GLY A 63 -1.55 30.17 0.80
CA GLY A 63 -0.32 29.45 1.14
C GLY A 63 -0.40 27.93 1.24
N VAL A 64 -1.55 27.29 0.94
CA VAL A 64 -1.57 25.84 0.75
C VAL A 64 -1.05 25.55 -0.66
N GLN A 65 0.26 25.34 -0.79
CA GLN A 65 0.86 24.81 -2.01
C GLN A 65 0.25 23.44 -2.30
N ASN A 66 -0.77 23.39 -3.17
CA ASN A 66 -1.52 22.24 -3.69
C ASN A 66 -1.17 20.85 -3.06
N GLN A 67 -1.60 20.61 -1.82
CA GLN A 67 -1.42 19.31 -1.14
C GLN A 67 -2.47 18.27 -1.55
N THR A 68 -3.38 18.61 -2.47
CA THR A 68 -4.46 17.73 -2.94
C THR A 68 -3.93 16.40 -3.46
N ARG A 69 -2.84 16.42 -4.25
CA ARG A 69 -2.20 15.20 -4.76
C ARG A 69 -1.59 14.36 -3.64
N ASN A 70 -0.97 15.00 -2.65
CA ASN A 70 -0.34 14.33 -1.53
C ASN A 70 -1.39 13.66 -0.62
N CYS A 71 -2.47 14.38 -0.32
CA CYS A 71 -3.65 13.83 0.38
C CYS A 71 -4.21 12.60 -0.36
N TRP A 72 -4.52 12.75 -1.65
CA TRP A 72 -5.07 11.67 -2.47
C TRP A 72 -4.18 10.43 -2.50
N GLN A 73 -2.87 10.62 -2.70
CA GLN A 73 -1.92 9.53 -2.76
C GLN A 73 -1.84 8.76 -1.43
N ASN A 74 -1.72 9.46 -0.30
CA ASN A 74 -1.64 8.81 1.01
C ASN A 74 -2.94 8.10 1.40
N TYR A 75 -4.11 8.64 1.02
CA TYR A 75 -5.39 7.97 1.22
C TYR A 75 -5.45 6.64 0.44
N LEU A 76 -5.05 6.64 -0.84
CA LEU A 76 -4.99 5.42 -1.64
C LEU A 76 -3.98 4.41 -1.09
N ASP A 77 -2.80 4.88 -0.70
CA ASP A 77 -1.73 4.00 -0.22
C ASP A 77 -2.09 3.32 1.10
N PHE A 78 -2.77 4.04 2.01
CA PHE A 78 -3.31 3.43 3.23
C PHE A 78 -4.25 2.27 2.90
N HIS A 79 -5.25 2.48 2.04
CA HIS A 79 -6.25 1.44 1.78
C HIS A 79 -5.72 0.29 0.93
N ARG A 80 -4.76 0.54 0.02
CA ARG A 80 -4.04 -0.53 -0.69
C ARG A 80 -3.24 -1.38 0.28
N CYS A 81 -2.53 -0.74 1.21
CA CYS A 81 -1.76 -1.40 2.24
C CYS A 81 -2.66 -2.23 3.15
N GLU A 82 -3.73 -1.64 3.68
CA GLU A 82 -4.73 -2.30 4.53
C GLU A 82 -5.33 -3.54 3.85
N LYS A 83 -5.77 -3.41 2.59
CA LYS A 83 -6.31 -4.51 1.80
C LYS A 83 -5.29 -5.63 1.60
N ALA A 84 -4.05 -5.29 1.28
CA ALA A 84 -2.98 -6.28 1.10
C ALA A 84 -2.62 -7.00 2.40
N MET A 85 -2.53 -6.28 3.53
CA MET A 85 -2.25 -6.87 4.83
C MET A 85 -3.39 -7.78 5.28
N THR A 86 -4.64 -7.35 5.09
CA THR A 86 -5.82 -8.17 5.41
C THR A 86 -5.87 -9.45 4.57
N ALA A 87 -5.60 -9.37 3.26
CA ALA A 87 -5.59 -10.53 2.38
C ALA A 87 -4.46 -11.54 2.72
N LYS A 88 -3.33 -11.05 3.24
CA LYS A 88 -2.19 -11.87 3.66
C LYS A 88 -2.28 -12.35 5.11
N GLY A 89 -3.28 -11.91 5.89
CA GLY A 89 -3.36 -12.14 7.33
C GLY A 89 -2.22 -11.48 8.11
N GLY A 90 -1.65 -10.40 7.57
CA GLY A 90 -0.59 -9.63 8.20
C GLY A 90 -1.11 -8.50 9.10
N ASP A 91 -0.20 -7.87 9.82
CA ASP A 91 -0.52 -6.75 10.72
C ASP A 91 -0.73 -5.42 9.97
N VAL A 92 -1.90 -4.81 10.15
CA VAL A 92 -2.25 -3.50 9.55
C VAL A 92 -1.45 -2.35 10.18
N SER A 93 -0.78 -2.56 11.31
CA SER A 93 0.07 -1.55 11.95
C SER A 93 1.16 -0.99 11.02
N VAL A 94 1.61 -1.76 10.03
CA VAL A 94 2.59 -1.30 9.03
C VAL A 94 2.05 -0.18 8.14
N CYS A 95 0.73 -0.05 8.02
CA CYS A 95 0.06 0.96 7.20
C CYS A 95 -0.22 2.26 7.98
N GLU A 96 0.04 2.27 9.29
CA GLU A 96 -0.34 3.35 10.21
C GLU A 96 0.29 4.70 9.85
N TRP A 97 1.48 4.69 9.25
CA TRP A 97 2.13 5.92 8.79
C TRP A 97 1.27 6.66 7.75
N TYR A 98 0.80 5.97 6.72
CA TYR A 98 -0.09 6.55 5.70
C TYR A 98 -1.36 7.11 6.33
N ARG A 99 -1.91 6.38 7.31
CA ARG A 99 -3.10 6.79 8.05
C ARG A 99 -2.93 8.13 8.75
N ARG A 100 -1.80 8.32 9.43
CA ARG A 100 -1.48 9.59 10.11
C ARG A 100 -1.28 10.73 9.12
N VAL A 101 -0.62 10.46 7.99
CA VAL A 101 -0.32 11.47 6.98
C VAL A 101 -1.59 11.94 6.26
N TYR A 102 -2.44 11.05 5.75
CA TYR A 102 -3.66 11.53 5.07
C TYR A 102 -4.62 12.21 6.06
N LYS A 103 -4.68 11.78 7.33
CA LYS A 103 -5.50 12.45 8.35
C LYS A 103 -5.02 13.86 8.71
N SER A 104 -3.72 14.16 8.57
CA SER A 104 -3.20 15.50 8.80
C SER A 104 -3.31 16.42 7.57
N LEU A 105 -3.29 15.84 6.36
CA LEU A 105 -3.31 16.58 5.10
C LEU A 105 -4.71 16.78 4.52
N CYS A 106 -5.58 15.77 4.61
CA CYS A 106 -6.85 15.75 3.92
C CYS A 106 -7.96 16.49 4.69
N PRO A 107 -8.81 17.27 4.00
CA PRO A 107 -10.06 17.75 4.58
C PRO A 107 -10.95 16.57 5.03
N ILE A 108 -11.54 16.66 6.22
CA ILE A 108 -12.39 15.60 6.79
C ILE A 108 -13.57 15.27 5.86
N SER A 109 -14.15 16.29 5.21
CA SER A 109 -15.26 16.11 4.27
C SER A 109 -14.88 15.28 3.04
N TRP A 110 -13.63 15.39 2.55
CA TRP A 110 -13.16 14.58 1.44
C TRP A 110 -12.98 13.13 1.85
N VAL A 111 -12.34 12.90 3.01
CA VAL A 111 -12.14 11.55 3.55
C VAL A 111 -13.48 10.85 3.76
N SER A 112 -14.45 11.50 4.42
CA SER A 112 -15.79 10.96 4.63
C SER A 112 -16.48 10.60 3.30
N ALA A 113 -16.49 11.53 2.34
CA ALA A 113 -17.13 11.28 1.05
C ALA A 113 -16.46 10.15 0.25
N TRP A 114 -15.14 9.99 0.38
CA TRP A 114 -14.43 8.87 -0.23
C TRP A 114 -14.68 7.55 0.49
N ASP A 115 -14.79 7.56 1.82
CA ASP A 115 -15.14 6.40 2.63
C ASP A 115 -16.54 5.88 2.25
N ASP A 116 -17.52 6.78 2.14
CA ASP A 116 -18.89 6.45 1.71
C ASP A 116 -18.90 5.82 0.30
N ARG A 117 -18.18 6.43 -0.65
CA ARG A 117 -18.05 5.87 -2.02
C ARG A 117 -17.33 4.52 -2.05
N ARG A 118 -16.38 4.28 -1.15
CA ARG A 118 -15.71 2.97 -1.04
C ARG A 118 -16.68 1.93 -0.49
N ALA A 119 -17.48 2.28 0.51
CA ALA A 119 -18.51 1.39 1.06
C ALA A 119 -19.60 1.06 0.02
N GLU A 120 -19.96 2.03 -0.82
CA GLU A 120 -20.91 1.85 -1.92
C GLU A 120 -20.31 1.12 -3.15
N GLY A 121 -18.98 1.04 -3.25
CA GLY A 121 -18.30 0.49 -4.42
C GLY A 121 -18.23 1.43 -5.63
N THR A 122 -18.55 2.71 -5.44
CA THR A 122 -18.56 3.77 -6.47
C THR A 122 -17.28 4.62 -6.48
N PHE A 123 -16.29 4.26 -5.68
CA PHE A 123 -15.03 5.01 -5.56
C PHE A 123 -14.18 4.92 -6.84
N PRO A 124 -13.75 6.07 -7.43
CA PRO A 124 -13.03 6.08 -8.71
C PRO A 124 -11.56 5.67 -8.62
N GLY A 125 -10.97 5.63 -7.42
CA GLY A 125 -9.56 5.28 -7.23
C GLY A 125 -9.33 3.78 -7.14
N LYS A 126 -8.27 3.28 -7.79
CA LYS A 126 -7.88 1.86 -7.72
C LYS A 126 -7.26 1.52 -6.36
N ILE A 127 -7.92 0.67 -5.57
CA ILE A 127 -7.50 0.17 -4.25
C ILE A 127 -7.32 -1.35 -4.27
#